data_AF-A0A7V6ECN5-F1
#
_entry.id   AF-A0A7V6ECN5-F1
#
_cell.length_a   1.000
_cell.length_b   1.000
_cell.length_c   1.000
_cell.angle_alpha   90.00
_cell.angle_beta   90.00
_cell.angle_gamma   90.00
#
_symmetry.space_group_name_H-M   'P 1'
#
loop_
_entity.id
_entity.type
_entity.pdbx_description
1 polymer ?
#
loop_
_entity_poly.entity_id
_entity_poly.type
_entity_poly.pdbx_seq_one_letter_code
_entity_poly.pdbx_strand_id
1 'polypeptide(L)'
;MESNLLIRLCLLFLIAKFTYADSIYDGPSPSVSTGKIDIIVFNALKAKDIEPANLCSDQVFIRRDFLDAIGTLPTAAEVQNFLNDTNQNKRQLLIDKLLQRPEFAEYWSMKWCDLFRVKAEFPINLWPNAAQAFYRWIKNSI
;
A
#
# COMPACT_ATOMS: atom_id res chain seq x y z
N MET A 1 32.99 40.68 2.61
CA MET A 1 31.52 40.76 2.45
C MET A 1 30.91 39.49 1.84
N GLU A 2 31.71 38.67 1.13
CA GLU A 2 31.31 37.39 0.48
C GLU A 2 31.07 36.20 1.44
N SER A 3 31.70 36.18 2.63
CA SER A 3 31.66 35.04 3.56
C SER A 3 30.30 34.79 4.22
N ASN A 4 29.50 35.85 4.43
CA ASN A 4 28.17 35.73 5.02
C ASN A 4 27.13 35.13 4.06
N LEU A 5 27.37 35.20 2.75
CA LEU A 5 26.45 34.67 1.74
C LEU A 5 26.53 33.14 1.66
N LEU A 6 27.76 32.59 1.70
CA LEU A 6 28.01 31.15 1.72
C LEU A 6 27.48 30.49 3.00
N ILE A 7 27.65 31.14 4.16
CA ILE A 7 27.14 30.65 5.45
C ILE A 7 25.60 30.65 5.47
N ARG A 8 24.95 31.70 4.94
CA ARG A 8 23.49 31.75 4.80
C ARG A 8 22.95 30.72 3.81
N LEU A 9 23.66 30.46 2.71
CA LEU A 9 23.29 29.42 1.75
C LEU A 9 23.37 28.03 2.39
N CYS A 10 24.46 27.72 3.10
CA CYS A 10 24.61 26.46 3.84
C CYS A 10 23.54 26.29 4.93
N LEU A 11 23.19 27.35 5.67
CA LEU A 11 22.11 27.32 6.66
C LEU A 11 20.74 27.09 6.00
N LEU A 12 20.46 27.72 4.86
CA LEU A 12 19.22 27.49 4.10
C LEU A 12 19.12 26.04 3.59
N PHE A 13 20.21 25.47 3.09
CA PHE A 13 20.25 24.05 2.69
C PHE A 13 20.11 23.09 3.88
N LEU A 14 20.66 23.43 5.05
CA LEU A 14 20.53 22.63 6.26
C LEU A 14 19.10 22.66 6.83
N ILE A 15 18.46 23.84 6.81
CA ILE A 15 17.08 24.03 7.28
C ILE A 15 16.09 23.35 6.32
N ALA A 16 16.29 23.44 5.00
CA ALA A 16 15.43 22.79 4.02
C ALA A 16 15.46 21.24 4.12
N LYS A 17 16.61 20.65 4.46
CA LYS A 17 16.72 19.21 4.74
C LYS A 17 16.06 18.82 6.06
N PHE A 18 16.05 19.71 7.05
CA PHE A 18 15.43 19.47 8.36
C PHE A 18 13.90 19.53 8.31
N THR A 19 13.31 20.33 7.42
CA THR A 19 11.84 20.51 7.34
C THR A 19 11.09 19.37 6.67
N TYR A 20 11.75 18.40 6.05
CA TYR A 20 11.07 17.30 5.34
C TYR A 20 10.76 16.09 6.25
N ALA A 21 11.13 16.15 7.52
CA ALA A 21 10.91 15.08 8.49
C ALA A 21 9.89 15.54 9.53
N ASP A 22 8.74 14.87 9.53
CA ASP A 22 7.69 14.76 10.56
C ASP A 22 6.27 14.91 10.00
N SER A 23 6.03 14.29 8.85
CA SER A 23 4.67 13.99 8.41
C SER A 23 4.09 12.93 9.34
N ILE A 24 2.89 13.17 9.89
CA ILE A 24 2.14 12.20 10.72
C ILE A 24 1.93 10.86 9.98
N TYR A 25 2.08 10.87 8.65
CA TYR A 25 1.90 9.72 7.78
C TYR A 25 3.20 8.97 7.48
N ASP A 26 4.36 9.59 7.71
CA ASP A 26 5.66 9.02 7.44
C ASP A 26 6.24 8.40 8.73
N GLY A 27 6.78 7.21 8.57
CA GLY A 27 7.52 6.49 9.60
C GLY A 27 8.97 6.95 9.66
N PRO A 28 9.67 6.62 10.76
CA PRO A 28 10.98 7.19 11.08
C PRO A 28 12.13 6.68 10.22
N SER A 29 11.93 5.63 9.40
CA SER A 29 12.99 5.01 8.61
C SER A 29 12.72 5.05 7.11
N PRO A 30 13.77 5.26 6.29
CA PRO A 30 13.66 5.09 4.84
C PRO A 30 13.22 3.65 4.50
N SER A 31 12.55 3.48 3.38
CA SER A 31 12.06 2.15 2.95
C SER A 31 13.24 1.24 2.62
N VAL A 32 13.62 0.36 3.54
CA VAL A 32 14.57 -0.72 3.28
C VAL A 32 13.75 -1.99 3.08
N SER A 33 13.46 -2.33 1.83
CA SER A 33 12.76 -3.58 1.53
C SER A 33 13.64 -4.51 0.70
N THR A 34 13.63 -5.79 1.09
CA THR A 34 14.55 -6.83 0.59
C THR A 34 13.94 -7.64 -0.57
N GLY A 35 12.74 -7.25 -1.05
CA GLY A 35 12.03 -7.98 -2.09
C GLY A 35 12.76 -7.94 -3.43
N LYS A 36 12.66 -9.02 -4.21
CA LYS A 36 13.23 -9.06 -5.58
C LYS A 36 12.65 -7.96 -6.48
N ILE A 37 11.36 -7.69 -6.33
CA ILE A 37 10.66 -6.63 -7.07
C ILE A 37 11.18 -5.26 -6.62
N ASP A 38 11.33 -5.06 -5.32
CA ASP A 38 11.79 -3.80 -4.75
C ASP A 38 13.20 -3.44 -5.21
N ILE A 39 14.11 -4.41 -5.31
CA ILE A 39 15.45 -4.21 -5.87
C ILE A 39 15.35 -3.66 -7.31
N ILE A 40 14.46 -4.22 -8.14
CA ILE A 40 14.25 -3.76 -9.52
C ILE A 40 13.72 -2.31 -9.53
N VAL A 41 12.75 -2.01 -8.65
CA VAL A 41 12.14 -0.68 -8.54
C VAL A 41 13.16 0.35 -8.04
N PHE A 42 13.90 0.06 -6.97
CA PHE A 42 14.92 0.96 -6.43
C PHE A 42 16.05 1.22 -7.42
N ASN A 43 16.46 0.22 -8.19
CA ASN A 43 17.44 0.42 -9.26
C ASN A 43 16.91 1.38 -10.34
N ALA A 44 15.64 1.24 -10.72
CA ALA A 44 15.00 2.13 -11.69
C ALA A 44 14.84 3.57 -11.15
N LEU A 45 14.51 3.73 -9.86
CA LEU A 45 14.43 5.03 -9.20
C LEU A 45 15.80 5.70 -9.10
N LYS A 46 16.82 4.95 -8.71
CA LYS A 46 18.21 5.42 -8.64
C LYS A 46 18.75 5.87 -10.00
N ALA A 47 18.42 5.15 -11.07
CA ALA A 47 18.80 5.52 -12.43
C ALA A 47 18.15 6.84 -12.90
N LYS A 48 17.09 7.30 -12.22
CA LYS A 48 16.38 8.56 -12.50
C LYS A 48 16.68 9.66 -11.48
N ASP A 49 17.62 9.43 -10.56
CA ASP A 49 17.92 10.33 -9.43
C ASP A 49 16.68 10.67 -8.58
N ILE A 50 15.76 9.70 -8.44
CA ILE A 50 14.55 9.84 -7.61
C ILE A 50 14.80 9.15 -6.26
N GLU A 51 14.72 9.91 -5.18
CA GLU A 51 14.79 9.39 -3.81
C GLU A 51 13.51 8.59 -3.48
N PRO A 52 13.63 7.36 -2.96
CA PRO A 52 12.47 6.58 -2.50
C PRO A 52 11.71 7.27 -1.37
N ALA A 53 10.40 7.04 -1.32
CA ALA A 53 9.57 7.54 -0.22
C ALA A 53 9.88 6.82 1.11
N ASN A 54 9.68 7.50 2.23
CA ASN A 54 9.80 6.92 3.55
C ASN A 54 8.75 5.83 3.77
N LEU A 55 9.04 4.91 4.70
CA LEU A 55 8.07 3.89 5.10
C LEU A 55 6.89 4.57 5.79
N CYS A 56 5.65 4.16 5.53
CA CYS A 56 4.49 4.75 6.22
C CYS A 56 4.41 4.38 7.71
N SER A 57 3.76 5.24 8.49
CA SER A 57 3.45 4.99 9.91
C SER A 57 2.48 3.81 10.09
N ASP A 58 2.50 3.16 11.25
CA ASP A 58 1.69 1.97 11.52
C ASP A 58 0.17 2.25 11.41
N GLN A 59 -0.26 3.46 11.77
CA GLN A 59 -1.67 3.89 11.67
C GLN A 59 -2.12 4.01 10.21
N VAL A 60 -1.25 4.48 9.33
CA VAL A 60 -1.52 4.57 7.89
C VAL A 60 -1.48 3.19 7.26
N PHE A 61 -0.50 2.38 7.66
CA PHE A 61 -0.31 1.03 7.16
C PHE A 61 -1.57 0.18 7.35
N ILE A 62 -2.07 0.06 8.57
CA ILE A 62 -3.25 -0.78 8.84
C ILE A 62 -4.48 -0.34 8.05
N ARG A 63 -4.71 0.96 7.90
CA ARG A 63 -5.84 1.48 7.13
C ARG A 63 -5.71 1.14 5.65
N ARG A 64 -4.52 1.34 5.07
CA ARG A 64 -4.26 1.03 3.66
C ARG A 64 -4.38 -0.46 3.40
N ASP A 65 -3.78 -1.28 4.25
CA ASP A 65 -3.76 -2.74 4.09
C ASP A 65 -5.18 -3.34 4.08
N PHE A 66 -6.06 -2.91 4.99
CA PHE A 66 -7.46 -3.34 4.97
C PHE A 66 -8.23 -2.89 3.72
N LEU A 67 -8.03 -1.65 3.27
CA LEU A 67 -8.70 -1.13 2.08
C LEU A 67 -8.18 -1.78 0.80
N ASP A 68 -6.88 -2.04 0.72
CA ASP A 68 -6.24 -2.59 -0.48
C ASP A 68 -6.46 -4.11 -0.55
N ALA A 69 -6.36 -4.83 0.58
CA ALA A 69 -6.52 -6.28 0.62
C ALA A 69 -7.99 -6.69 0.50
N ILE A 70 -8.89 -6.13 1.33
CA ILE A 70 -10.28 -6.61 1.47
C ILE A 70 -11.33 -5.55 1.17
N GLY A 71 -10.95 -4.31 0.86
CA GLY A 71 -11.90 -3.25 0.49
C GLY A 71 -12.75 -2.73 1.64
N THR A 72 -12.42 -3.03 2.89
CA THR A 72 -13.18 -2.60 4.07
C THR A 72 -12.31 -1.78 5.02
N LEU A 73 -12.94 -1.08 5.96
CA LEU A 73 -12.21 -0.35 7.00
C LEU A 73 -11.96 -1.28 8.21
N PRO A 74 -10.79 -1.17 8.86
CA PRO A 74 -10.52 -1.93 10.07
C PRO A 74 -11.42 -1.47 11.22
N THR A 75 -11.80 -2.39 12.09
CA THR A 75 -12.51 -2.06 13.33
C THR A 75 -11.58 -1.42 14.36
N ALA A 76 -12.14 -0.65 15.29
CA ALA A 76 -11.35 -0.01 16.35
C ALA A 76 -10.53 -1.03 17.17
N ALA A 77 -11.11 -2.21 17.44
CA ALA A 77 -10.43 -3.29 18.16
C ALA A 77 -9.24 -3.86 17.38
N GLU A 78 -9.39 -4.09 16.07
CA GLU A 78 -8.30 -4.56 15.21
C GLU A 78 -7.16 -3.55 15.14
N VAL A 79 -7.48 -2.25 15.05
CA VAL A 79 -6.48 -1.18 15.07
C VAL A 79 -5.72 -1.16 16.40
N GLN A 80 -6.41 -1.18 17.53
CA GLN A 80 -5.76 -1.18 18.84
C GLN A 80 -4.87 -2.41 19.03
N ASN A 81 -5.34 -3.59 18.64
CA ASN A 81 -4.55 -4.81 18.73
C ASN A 81 -3.26 -4.73 17.90
N PHE A 82 -3.32 -4.16 16.69
CA PHE A 82 -2.14 -4.00 15.83
C PHE A 82 -1.16 -2.94 16.33
N LEU A 83 -1.68 -1.82 16.87
CA LEU A 83 -0.83 -0.75 17.40
C LEU A 83 -0.14 -1.17 18.70
N ASN A 84 -0.78 -2.00 19.51
CA ASN A 84 -0.21 -2.54 20.75
C ASN A 84 0.74 -3.73 20.51
N ASP A 85 0.73 -4.33 19.32
CA ASP A 85 1.66 -5.40 18.98
C ASP A 85 3.08 -4.84 18.75
N THR A 86 4.04 -5.43 19.47
CA THR A 86 5.47 -5.08 19.45
C THR A 86 6.30 -6.02 18.57
N ASN A 87 5.66 -7.01 17.95
CA ASN A 87 6.35 -7.94 17.06
C ASN A 87 6.90 -7.21 15.82
N GLN A 88 8.18 -7.46 15.52
CA GLN A 88 8.84 -6.90 14.33
C GLN A 88 8.19 -7.36 13.01
N ASN A 89 7.56 -8.53 13.01
CA ASN A 89 6.89 -9.12 11.84
C ASN A 89 5.38 -8.85 11.80
N LYS A 90 4.84 -7.97 12.67
CA LYS A 90 3.39 -7.74 12.78
C LYS A 90 2.72 -7.33 11.46
N ARG A 91 3.43 -6.59 10.60
CA ARG A 91 2.94 -6.18 9.27
C ARG A 91 2.72 -7.38 8.35
N GLN A 92 3.69 -8.29 8.29
CA GLN A 92 3.58 -9.50 7.48
C GLN A 92 2.46 -10.41 8.01
N LEU A 93 2.39 -10.61 9.33
CA LEU A 93 1.34 -11.43 9.95
C LEU A 93 -0.07 -10.84 9.72
N LEU A 94 -0.20 -9.51 9.70
CA LEU A 94 -1.47 -8.86 9.38
C LEU A 94 -1.88 -9.17 7.94
N ILE A 95 -0.97 -9.01 6.98
CA ILE A 95 -1.21 -9.31 5.56
C ILE A 95 -1.64 -10.77 5.42
N ASP A 96 -0.88 -11.72 5.98
CA ASP A 96 -1.20 -13.14 5.91
C ASP A 96 -2.60 -13.45 6.47
N LYS A 97 -2.98 -12.79 7.57
CA LYS A 97 -4.32 -12.92 8.16
C LYS A 97 -5.39 -12.36 7.24
N LEU A 98 -5.17 -11.21 6.62
CA LEU A 98 -6.13 -10.59 5.70
C LEU A 98 -6.31 -11.41 4.42
N LEU A 99 -5.24 -12.02 3.89
CA LEU A 99 -5.31 -12.89 2.71
C LEU A 99 -6.11 -14.18 2.96
N GLN A 100 -6.12 -14.68 4.19
CA GLN A 100 -6.89 -15.88 4.57
C GLN A 100 -8.38 -15.61 4.80
N ARG A 101 -8.80 -14.35 4.87
CA ARG A 101 -10.19 -13.98 5.12
C ARG A 101 -11.06 -14.21 3.87
N PRO A 102 -12.29 -14.73 3.99
CA PRO A 102 -13.18 -14.92 2.85
C PRO A 102 -13.49 -13.61 2.11
N GLU A 103 -13.47 -12.48 2.82
CA GLU A 103 -13.68 -11.14 2.26
C GLU A 103 -12.63 -10.79 1.19
N PHE A 104 -11.40 -11.32 1.30
CA PHE A 104 -10.35 -11.11 0.32
C PHE A 104 -10.75 -11.66 -1.06
N ALA A 105 -11.15 -12.93 -1.11
CA ALA A 105 -11.58 -13.56 -2.36
C ALA A 105 -12.81 -12.86 -2.94
N GLU A 106 -13.76 -12.42 -2.11
CA GLU A 106 -14.94 -11.68 -2.56
C GLU A 106 -14.59 -10.33 -3.19
N TYR A 107 -13.77 -9.54 -2.50
CA TYR A 107 -13.35 -8.23 -2.97
C TYR A 107 -12.58 -8.33 -4.28
N TRP A 108 -11.58 -9.21 -4.35
CA TRP A 108 -10.77 -9.36 -5.56
C TRP A 108 -11.54 -9.99 -6.72
N SER A 109 -12.48 -10.89 -6.46
CA SER A 109 -13.36 -11.41 -7.51
C SER A 109 -14.16 -10.32 -8.19
N MET A 110 -14.69 -9.37 -7.40
CA MET A 110 -15.40 -8.22 -7.96
C MET A 110 -14.48 -7.36 -8.84
N LYS A 111 -13.24 -7.12 -8.40
CA LYS A 111 -12.24 -6.35 -9.17
C LYS A 111 -11.89 -7.05 -10.49
N TRP A 112 -11.67 -8.36 -10.47
CA TRP A 112 -11.42 -9.15 -11.66
C TRP A 112 -12.63 -9.20 -12.60
N CYS A 113 -13.84 -9.32 -12.05
CA CYS A 113 -15.07 -9.27 -12.84
C CYS A 113 -15.22 -7.93 -13.56
N ASP A 114 -14.83 -6.81 -12.95
CA ASP A 114 -14.88 -5.52 -13.63
C ASP A 114 -13.83 -5.43 -14.75
N LEU A 115 -12.61 -5.94 -14.51
CA LEU A 115 -11.54 -5.97 -15.51
C LEU A 115 -11.89 -6.85 -16.73
N PHE A 116 -12.39 -8.06 -16.49
CA PHE A 116 -12.86 -8.97 -17.55
C PHE A 116 -14.23 -8.59 -18.11
N ARG A 117 -14.86 -7.55 -17.54
CA ARG A 117 -16.19 -7.06 -17.90
C ARG A 117 -17.24 -8.18 -17.85
N VAL A 118 -17.24 -8.97 -16.78
CA VAL A 118 -18.25 -10.00 -16.50
C VAL A 118 -19.57 -9.30 -16.16
N LYS A 119 -20.32 -8.92 -17.19
CA LYS A 119 -21.56 -8.16 -17.08
C LYS A 119 -22.62 -8.76 -18.01
N ALA A 120 -23.85 -8.83 -17.52
CA ALA A 120 -24.99 -9.26 -18.33
C ALA A 120 -25.57 -8.12 -19.20
N GLU A 121 -25.00 -6.93 -19.07
CA GLU A 121 -25.46 -5.71 -19.72
C GLU A 121 -24.68 -5.40 -21.00
N PHE A 122 -25.20 -4.47 -21.79
CA PHE A 122 -24.58 -4.00 -23.03
C PHE A 122 -23.17 -3.42 -22.77
N PRO A 123 -22.18 -3.64 -23.65
CA PRO A 123 -22.25 -4.30 -24.97
C PRO A 123 -22.00 -5.82 -24.95
N ILE A 124 -21.77 -6.41 -23.78
CA ILE A 124 -21.28 -7.80 -23.69
C ILE A 124 -22.45 -8.79 -23.65
N ASN A 125 -23.59 -8.39 -23.04
CA ASN A 125 -24.84 -9.14 -23.02
C ASN A 125 -24.65 -10.61 -22.60
N LEU A 126 -23.80 -10.87 -21.60
CA LEU A 126 -23.61 -12.23 -21.11
C LEU A 126 -24.91 -12.74 -20.48
N TRP A 127 -25.25 -14.02 -20.71
CA TRP A 127 -26.43 -14.57 -20.07
C TRP A 127 -26.27 -14.55 -18.53
N PRO A 128 -27.30 -14.18 -17.73
CA PRO A 128 -27.13 -13.95 -16.29
C PRO A 128 -26.50 -15.14 -15.55
N ASN A 129 -26.86 -16.37 -15.92
CA ASN A 129 -26.29 -17.57 -15.29
C ASN A 129 -24.82 -17.80 -15.70
N ALA A 130 -24.44 -17.41 -16.92
CA ALA A 130 -23.04 -17.49 -17.37
C ALA A 130 -22.17 -16.47 -16.61
N ALA A 131 -22.69 -15.25 -16.37
CA ALA A 131 -22.00 -14.24 -15.57
C ALA A 131 -21.80 -14.71 -14.12
N GLN A 132 -22.83 -15.32 -13.51
CA GLN A 132 -22.73 -15.88 -12.17
C GLN A 132 -21.76 -17.07 -12.10
N ALA A 133 -21.78 -17.97 -13.10
CA ALA A 133 -20.86 -19.09 -13.16
C ALA A 133 -19.40 -18.60 -13.26
N PHE A 134 -19.15 -17.58 -14.09
CA PHE A 134 -17.81 -17.02 -14.24
C PHE A 134 -17.34 -16.30 -12.98
N TYR A 135 -18.20 -15.51 -12.31
CA TYR A 135 -17.89 -14.94 -10.99
C TYR A 135 -17.51 -16.01 -9.97
N ARG A 136 -18.30 -17.10 -9.88
CA ARG A 136 -18.01 -18.22 -8.96
C ARG A 136 -16.68 -18.89 -9.29
N TRP A 137 -16.36 -19.06 -10.56
CA TRP A 137 -15.08 -19.62 -10.99
C TRP A 137 -13.91 -18.72 -10.59
N ILE A 138 -14.02 -17.39 -10.79
CA ILE A 138 -13.01 -16.43 -10.36
C ILE A 138 -12.84 -16.50 -8.84
N LYS A 139 -13.94 -16.46 -8.08
CA LYS A 139 -13.91 -16.51 -6.61
C LYS A 139 -13.25 -17.76 -6.06
N ASN A 140 -13.44 -18.91 -6.70
CA ASN A 140 -12.85 -20.17 -6.27
C ASN A 140 -11.38 -20.33 -6.72
N SER A 141 -10.89 -19.46 -7.61
CA SER A 141 -9.52 -19.53 -8.15
C SER A 141 -8.55 -18.61 -7.41
N ILE A 142 -9.05 -17.80 -6.48
CA ILE A 142 -8.28 -16.94 -5.56
C ILE A 142 -8.14 -17.69 -4.24
#